data_AF-A0A260Z5F4-F1
#
_entry.id   AF-A0A260Z5F4-F1
#
_cell.length_a   1.000
_cell.length_b   1.000
_cell.length_c   1.000
_cell.angle_alpha   90.00
_cell.angle_beta   90.00
_cell.angle_gamma   90.00
#
_symmetry.space_group_name_H-M   'P 1'
#
loop_
_entity.id
_entity.type
_entity.pdbx_description
1 polymer ?
#
loop_
_entity_poly.entity_id
_entity_poly.type
_entity_poly.pdbx_seq_one_letter_code
_entity_poly.pdbx_strand_id
1 'polypeptide(L)'
;KARLATAPINSFGSNVWLGAKRKPECPTSGICPPLDTFYWTDGVTTGTEGFGFVLNEPNGLVRGASGVQSCAVMLVFTSGYYTGGSNYNLHGQMDDAWCQLLPYPTTFAACGKKATEH
;
A
#
# COMPACT_ATOMS: atom_id res chain seq x y z
N LYS A 1 -8.38 -21.03 -10.22
CA LYS A 1 -6.90 -21.24 -10.28
C LYS A 1 -6.24 -20.15 -9.44
N ALA A 2 -5.85 -20.45 -8.20
CA ALA A 2 -5.07 -19.51 -7.39
C ALA A 2 -3.66 -19.43 -7.98
N ARG A 3 -3.17 -18.22 -8.29
CA ARG A 3 -1.77 -18.04 -8.65
C ARG A 3 -1.01 -18.03 -7.33
N LEU A 4 -0.18 -19.05 -7.12
CA LEU A 4 0.83 -19.02 -6.08
C LEU A 4 1.69 -17.77 -6.33
N ALA A 5 1.98 -16.99 -5.27
CA ALA A 5 2.87 -15.84 -5.34
C ALA A 5 4.33 -16.32 -5.48
N THR A 6 4.64 -16.99 -6.61
CA THR A 6 5.96 -17.49 -7.00
C THR A 6 6.51 -16.80 -8.24
N ALA A 7 5.80 -15.85 -8.84
CA ALA A 7 6.45 -14.90 -9.75
C ALA A 7 7.60 -14.27 -8.97
N PRO A 8 8.84 -14.20 -9.51
CA PRO A 8 10.02 -13.84 -8.74
C PRO A 8 9.78 -12.48 -8.10
N ILE A 9 9.41 -12.53 -6.83
CA ILE A 9 9.49 -11.42 -5.90
C ILE A 9 10.97 -11.08 -5.99
N ASN A 10 11.30 -9.93 -6.57
CA ASN A 10 12.69 -9.51 -6.67
C ASN A 10 13.28 -9.45 -5.25
N SER A 11 14.58 -9.22 -5.12
CA SER A 11 15.22 -9.12 -3.80
C SER A 11 14.71 -7.96 -2.91
N PHE A 12 13.67 -7.23 -3.31
CA PHE A 12 13.09 -6.09 -2.60
C PHE A 12 11.66 -6.35 -2.10
N GLY A 13 10.86 -7.16 -2.80
CA GLY A 13 9.46 -7.42 -2.44
C GLY A 13 8.49 -7.24 -3.61
N SER A 14 7.20 -7.45 -3.31
CA SER A 14 6.08 -7.23 -4.23
C SER A 14 5.01 -6.37 -3.57
N ASN A 15 4.12 -5.79 -4.37
CA ASN A 15 3.05 -4.93 -3.87
C ASN A 15 1.69 -5.62 -4.01
N VAL A 16 0.76 -5.30 -3.10
CA VAL A 16 -0.67 -5.63 -3.24
C VAL A 16 -1.46 -4.33 -3.18
N TRP A 17 -2.16 -3.99 -4.26
CA TRP A 17 -3.11 -2.88 -4.27
C TRP A 17 -4.23 -3.15 -3.27
N LEU A 18 -4.47 -2.15 -2.41
CA LEU A 18 -5.60 -2.09 -1.52
C LEU A 18 -6.59 -1.03 -2.00
N GLY A 19 -7.87 -1.20 -1.69
CA GLY A 19 -8.91 -0.22 -1.98
C GLY A 19 -8.84 0.97 -1.02
N ALA A 20 -7.76 1.76 -1.09
CA ALA A 20 -7.60 2.98 -0.29
C ALA A 20 -6.97 4.13 -1.10
N LYS A 21 -7.40 5.36 -0.82
CA LYS A 21 -6.98 6.58 -1.51
C LYS A 21 -6.53 7.66 -0.53
N ARG A 22 -5.55 8.45 -0.95
CA ARG A 22 -5.08 9.63 -0.19
C ARG A 22 -6.20 10.66 -0.13
N LYS A 23 -6.39 11.24 1.06
CA LYS A 23 -7.31 12.37 1.27
C LYS A 23 -6.74 13.62 0.60
N PRO A 24 -7.52 14.37 -0.20
CA PRO A 24 -7.05 15.60 -0.84
C PRO A 24 -6.47 16.64 0.12
N GLU A 25 -7.01 16.72 1.34
CA GLU A 25 -6.55 17.61 2.43
C GLU A 25 -5.23 17.16 3.09
N CYS A 26 -4.74 15.95 2.77
CA CYS A 26 -3.49 15.38 3.28
C CYS A 26 -2.53 15.07 2.11
N PRO A 27 -2.06 16.06 1.32
CA PRO A 27 -1.37 15.79 0.05
C PRO A 27 0.06 15.24 0.22
N THR A 28 0.76 15.56 1.30
CA THR A 28 2.15 15.17 1.55
C THR A 28 2.39 14.87 3.03
N SER A 29 3.54 14.29 3.36
CA SER A 29 3.96 14.11 4.76
C SER A 29 3.97 15.42 5.55
N GLY A 30 3.71 15.29 6.85
CA GLY A 30 3.71 16.42 7.79
C GLY A 30 2.41 17.24 7.83
N ILE A 31 1.49 17.04 6.89
CA ILE A 31 0.18 17.73 6.90
C ILE A 31 -0.83 17.01 7.80
N CYS A 32 -0.91 15.69 7.67
CA CYS A 32 -1.77 14.84 8.48
C CYS A 32 -0.94 13.74 9.17
N PRO A 33 -1.42 13.20 10.30
CA PRO A 33 -0.87 11.97 10.84
C PRO A 33 -0.90 10.84 9.78
N PRO A 34 0.09 9.93 9.76
CA PRO A 34 0.16 8.84 8.79
C PRO A 34 -1.15 8.03 8.67
N LEU A 35 -1.74 7.66 9.81
CA LEU A 35 -2.97 6.87 9.86
C LEU A 35 -4.18 7.63 9.29
N ASP A 36 -4.17 8.96 9.35
CA ASP A 36 -5.27 9.81 8.90
C ASP A 36 -5.17 10.20 7.43
N THR A 37 -4.09 9.82 6.74
CA THR A 37 -3.79 10.30 5.38
C THR A 37 -4.66 9.63 4.31
N PHE A 38 -5.17 8.42 4.57
CA PHE A 38 -5.93 7.62 3.62
C PHE A 38 -7.37 7.36 4.07
N TYR A 39 -8.23 7.05 3.12
CA TYR A 39 -9.57 6.52 3.36
C TYR A 39 -9.80 5.26 2.52
N TRP A 40 -10.60 4.33 3.04
CA TRP A 40 -11.03 3.13 2.33
C TRP A 40 -12.07 3.48 1.25
N THR A 41 -11.94 2.89 0.06
CA THR A 41 -12.81 3.15 -1.09
C THR A 41 -13.91 2.11 -1.27
N ASP A 42 -14.02 1.15 -0.37
CA ASP A 42 -14.99 0.05 -0.46
C ASP A 42 -16.42 0.45 -0.02
N GLY A 43 -16.59 1.67 0.49
CA GLY A 43 -17.87 2.23 0.91
C GLY A 43 -18.45 1.62 2.19
N VAL A 44 -17.70 0.73 2.86
CA VAL A 44 -18.19 0.01 4.06
C VAL A 44 -17.19 0.03 5.21
N THR A 45 -15.88 0.06 4.93
CA THR A 45 -14.87 0.15 5.97
C THR A 45 -14.76 1.60 6.43
N THR A 46 -14.95 1.81 7.73
CA THR A 46 -14.85 3.12 8.38
C THR A 46 -13.62 3.18 9.27
N GLY A 47 -13.13 4.39 9.54
CA GLY A 47 -11.97 4.59 10.40
C GLY A 47 -10.65 4.37 9.68
N THR A 48 -9.59 4.28 10.47
CA THR A 48 -8.20 4.17 10.01
C THR A 48 -7.53 2.89 10.52
N GLU A 49 -8.29 2.06 11.23
CA GLU A 49 -7.87 0.76 11.69
C GLU A 49 -7.45 -0.10 10.49
N GLY A 50 -6.29 -0.74 10.62
CA GLY A 50 -5.68 -1.51 9.54
C GLY A 50 -4.68 -0.74 8.68
N PHE A 51 -4.66 0.60 8.70
CA PHE A 51 -3.52 1.34 8.16
C PHE A 51 -2.30 1.18 9.07
N GLY A 52 -1.16 0.88 8.47
CA GLY A 52 0.11 0.72 9.17
C GLY A 52 1.25 0.79 8.18
N PHE A 53 1.94 1.91 8.17
CA PHE A 53 2.93 2.24 7.14
C PHE A 53 4.34 1.84 7.56
N VAL A 54 5.20 1.60 6.57
CA VAL A 54 6.64 1.47 6.81
C VAL A 54 7.24 2.79 7.27
N LEU A 55 8.48 2.75 7.75
CA LEU A 55 9.18 3.93 8.24
C LEU A 55 9.20 5.04 7.16
N ASN A 56 8.83 6.25 7.58
CA ASN A 56 8.71 7.46 6.75
C ASN A 56 7.53 7.52 5.77
N GLU A 57 6.65 6.52 5.78
CA GLU A 57 5.44 6.50 4.94
C GLU A 57 4.16 6.83 5.75
N PRO A 58 3.11 7.36 5.10
CA PRO A 58 3.04 7.72 3.68
C PRO A 58 3.64 9.12 3.41
N ASN A 59 4.50 9.24 2.41
CA ASN A 59 5.30 10.44 2.17
C ASN A 59 4.70 11.40 1.14
N GLY A 60 3.85 10.90 0.23
CA GLY A 60 3.20 11.69 -0.82
C GLY A 60 4.15 12.27 -1.85
N LEU A 61 5.19 11.55 -2.29
CA LEU A 61 6.09 12.09 -3.32
C LEU A 61 5.34 12.42 -4.62
N VAL A 62 5.81 13.47 -5.27
CA VAL A 62 5.28 13.97 -6.53
C VAL A 62 6.18 13.55 -7.68
N ARG A 63 5.61 12.95 -8.74
CA ARG A 63 6.36 12.55 -9.93
C ARG A 63 5.64 12.93 -11.22
N GLY A 64 6.09 14.02 -11.84
CA GLY A 64 5.66 14.44 -13.18
C GLY A 64 4.15 14.30 -13.41
N ALA A 65 3.78 13.68 -14.53
CA ALA A 65 2.38 13.45 -14.89
C ALA A 65 1.63 12.45 -13.98
N SER A 66 2.34 11.65 -13.17
CA SER A 66 1.71 10.73 -12.21
C SER A 66 1.14 11.44 -10.98
N GLY A 67 1.57 12.68 -10.72
CA GLY A 67 1.13 13.47 -9.58
C GLY A 67 1.66 12.94 -8.25
N VAL A 68 0.85 13.04 -7.20
CA VAL A 68 1.15 12.60 -5.82
C VAL A 68 0.92 11.10 -5.69
N GLN A 69 1.74 10.39 -4.91
CA GLN A 69 1.44 9.02 -4.45
C GLN A 69 0.10 8.99 -3.68
N SER A 70 -0.97 8.54 -4.36
CA SER A 70 -2.36 8.73 -3.91
C SER A 70 -3.11 7.42 -3.71
N CYS A 71 -2.45 6.27 -3.87
CA CYS A 71 -3.02 4.94 -3.66
C CYS A 71 -2.17 4.17 -2.64
N ALA A 72 -2.79 3.37 -1.79
CA ALA A 72 -2.06 2.54 -0.82
C ALA A 72 -1.75 1.16 -1.40
N VAL A 73 -0.55 0.65 -1.12
CA VAL A 73 -0.16 -0.74 -1.37
C VAL A 73 0.30 -1.39 -0.07
N MET A 74 0.02 -2.69 0.07
CA MET A 74 0.67 -3.54 1.07
C MET A 74 1.96 -4.11 0.49
N LEU A 75 3.04 -4.05 1.27
CA LEU A 75 4.35 -4.59 0.90
C LEU A 75 4.48 -6.06 1.32
N VAL A 76 4.90 -6.88 0.37
CA VAL A 76 5.10 -8.32 0.53
C VAL A 76 6.59 -8.62 0.46
N PHE A 77 7.21 -8.87 1.62
CA PHE A 77 8.61 -9.28 1.73
C PHE A 77 8.72 -10.80 1.89
N THR A 78 9.59 -11.45 1.11
CA THR A 78 9.80 -12.91 1.17
C THR A 78 10.41 -13.39 2.48
N SER A 79 11.28 -12.57 3.08
CA SER A 79 11.94 -12.82 4.37
C SER A 79 11.11 -12.39 5.59
N GLY A 80 9.92 -11.83 5.38
CA GLY A 80 9.09 -11.25 6.46
C GLY A 80 9.44 -9.80 6.84
N TYR A 81 10.53 -9.24 6.31
CA TYR A 81 10.96 -7.86 6.51
C TYR A 81 11.82 -7.39 5.33
N TYR A 82 12.00 -6.08 5.17
CA TYR A 82 12.77 -5.53 4.04
C TYR A 82 14.25 -5.96 4.10
N THR A 83 14.74 -6.60 3.03
CA THR A 83 16.14 -7.00 2.85
C THR A 83 16.98 -5.80 2.43
N GLY A 84 17.34 -4.97 3.40
CA GLY A 84 18.18 -3.78 3.20
C GLY A 84 18.88 -3.28 4.46
N GLY A 85 18.94 -4.11 5.51
CA GLY A 85 19.74 -3.84 6.71
C GLY A 85 18.96 -3.32 7.92
N SER A 86 17.62 -3.35 7.93
CA SER A 86 16.87 -2.97 9.13
C SER A 86 15.57 -3.77 9.30
N ASN A 87 15.29 -4.18 10.55
CA ASN A 87 14.03 -4.83 10.93
C ASN A 87 12.89 -3.82 11.17
N TYR A 88 13.03 -2.57 10.70
CA TYR A 88 12.03 -1.52 10.92
C TYR A 88 10.81 -1.68 10.02
N ASN A 89 10.98 -2.28 8.84
CA ASN A 89 9.91 -2.47 7.85
C ASN A 89 9.52 -3.95 7.79
N LEU A 90 8.32 -4.24 8.26
CA LEU A 90 7.74 -5.55 8.41
C LEU A 90 6.83 -5.88 7.23
N HIS A 91 6.76 -7.17 6.89
CA HIS A 91 5.83 -7.68 5.89
C HIS A 91 4.38 -7.29 6.25
N GLY A 92 3.60 -6.89 5.25
CA GLY A 92 2.21 -6.50 5.44
C GLY A 92 2.01 -5.03 5.81
N GLN A 93 3.09 -4.29 6.10
CA GLN A 93 3.01 -2.84 6.22
C GLN A 93 2.79 -2.18 4.86
N MET A 94 2.31 -0.94 4.90
CA MET A 94 1.86 -0.20 3.74
C MET A 94 2.86 0.85 3.29
N ASP A 95 2.75 1.21 2.02
CA ASP A 95 3.41 2.33 1.36
C ASP A 95 2.36 3.06 0.51
N ASP A 96 2.54 4.35 0.24
CA ASP A 96 1.78 5.04 -0.78
C ASP A 96 2.48 4.95 -2.14
N ALA A 97 1.70 4.82 -3.20
CA ALA A 97 2.18 4.66 -4.55
C ALA A 97 1.42 5.57 -5.50
N TRP A 98 2.06 5.92 -6.61
CA TRP A 98 1.35 6.51 -7.74
C TRP A 98 0.31 5.52 -8.22
N CYS A 99 -0.94 5.95 -8.36
CA CYS A 99 -2.02 5.06 -8.77
C CYS A 99 -1.82 4.45 -10.17
N GLN A 100 -0.97 5.08 -10.98
CA GLN A 100 -0.57 4.65 -12.31
C GLN A 100 0.70 3.79 -12.29
N LEU A 101 1.22 3.43 -11.11
CA LEU A 101 2.36 2.54 -10.97
C LEU A 101 2.01 1.21 -11.65
N LEU A 102 2.47 1.06 -12.89
CA LEU A 102 2.49 -0.20 -13.60
C LEU A 102 3.41 -1.16 -12.83
N PRO A 103 3.09 -2.46 -12.79
CA PRO A 103 3.56 -3.36 -11.76
C PRO A 103 5.08 -3.32 -11.62
N TYR A 104 5.57 -2.73 -10.52
CA TYR A 104 6.87 -3.07 -9.95
C TYR A 104 6.81 -4.58 -9.70
N PRO A 105 7.76 -5.39 -10.19
CA PRO A 105 7.59 -6.48 -11.17
C PRO A 105 6.51 -7.55 -10.92
N THR A 106 5.83 -7.55 -9.77
CA THR A 106 4.53 -8.19 -9.57
C THR A 106 3.69 -7.34 -8.61
N THR A 107 2.57 -6.82 -9.10
CA THR A 107 1.57 -6.16 -8.25
C THR A 107 0.26 -6.94 -8.29
N PHE A 108 -0.17 -7.42 -7.13
CA PHE A 108 -1.47 -8.08 -6.95
C PHE A 108 -2.53 -7.04 -6.61
N ALA A 109 -3.79 -7.45 -6.62
CA ALA A 109 -4.88 -6.66 -6.06
C ALA A 109 -5.67 -7.53 -5.08
N ALA A 110 -5.96 -6.99 -3.90
CA ALA A 110 -6.85 -7.62 -2.94
C ALA A 110 -8.25 -6.99 -3.08
N CYS A 111 -9.26 -7.83 -3.30
CA CYS A 111 -10.66 -7.42 -3.34
C CYS A 111 -11.38 -7.96 -2.11
N GLY A 112 -12.07 -7.07 -1.38
CA GLY A 112 -12.95 -7.44 -0.27
C GLY A 112 -14.36 -7.79 -0.74
N LYS A 113 -15.07 -8.61 0.04
CA LYS A 113 -16.51 -8.89 -0.10
C LYS A 113 -17.11 -8.99 1.30
N LYS A 114 -18.37 -8.59 1.48
CA LYS A 114 -19.09 -8.84 2.74
C LYS A 114 -19.21 -10.35 2.96
N ALA A 115 -18.99 -10.80 4.20
CA ALA A 115 -18.99 -12.22 4.54
C ALA A 115 -20.32 -12.94 4.27
N THR A 116 -21.43 -12.20 4.17
CA THR A 116 -22.80 -12.72 4.08
C THR A 116 -23.34 -12.86 2.66
N GLU A 117 -22.59 -12.47 1.64
CA GLU A 117 -22.98 -12.65 0.26
C GLU A 117 -22.37 -13.98 -0.23
N HIS A 118 -23.18 -15.03 -0.27
CA HIS A 118 -22.83 -16.31 -0.91
C HIS A 118 -22.96 -16.17 -2.44
#